data_AF-A0A105TEF6-F1
#
_entry.id   AF-A0A105TEF6-F1
#
_cell.length_a   1.000
_cell.length_b   1.000
_cell.length_c   1.000
_cell.angle_alpha   90.00
_cell.angle_beta   90.00
_cell.angle_gamma   90.00
#
_symmetry.space_group_name_H-M   'P 1'
#
loop_
_entity.id
_entity.type
_entity.pdbx_description
1 polymer ?
#
loop_
_entity_poly.entity_id
_entity_poly.type
_entity_poly.pdbx_seq_one_letter_code
_entity_poly.pdbx_strand_id
1 'polypeptide(L)'
;MGLTKKESRTADVLGLLVIALTGGFAVYACLVFTDWWQSYLALMFFYACFNIALFSGIKPAPWEGSIVFVFFLAVALIYIFLFAVLYQRHCLLDTQTTCATYSVLQSPFNGDYLYASTVVFTTLGFGDIVPKAGAGRIVVATQALIGMTYSATAILIILGRSGWYSARGESAAQPILIDREHAQVQTDRFAHTSKALEDMSTLLSALSTKVDTVNNQLVSLKRYALWASFALIVLSFFAGMALGHKF
;
A
#
# COMPACT_ATOMS: atom_id res chain seq x y z
N MET A 1 19.05 19.63 -18.45
CA MET A 1 17.69 19.46 -17.89
C MET A 1 16.55 19.66 -18.91
N GLY A 2 16.78 20.24 -20.10
CA GLY A 2 15.73 20.45 -21.12
C GLY A 2 15.46 19.27 -22.09
N LEU A 3 16.38 18.32 -22.22
CA LEU A 3 16.25 17.20 -23.18
C LEU A 3 15.25 16.13 -22.69
N THR A 4 15.26 15.80 -21.40
CA THR A 4 14.38 14.78 -20.81
C THR A 4 12.89 15.17 -20.82
N LYS A 5 12.59 16.49 -20.71
CA LYS A 5 11.22 17.01 -20.76
C LYS A 5 10.64 16.98 -22.18
N LYS A 6 11.48 17.11 -23.21
CA LYS A 6 11.06 17.08 -24.61
C LYS A 6 10.70 15.65 -25.05
N GLU A 7 11.47 14.67 -24.60
CA GLU A 7 11.29 13.25 -24.91
C GLU A 7 10.03 12.65 -24.26
N SER A 8 9.73 13.04 -23.01
CA SER A 8 8.47 12.69 -22.36
C SER A 8 7.26 13.24 -23.13
N ARG A 9 7.32 14.51 -23.56
CA ARG A 9 6.21 15.16 -24.26
C ARG A 9 5.94 14.54 -25.64
N THR A 10 6.98 14.04 -26.32
CA THR A 10 6.81 13.35 -27.61
C THR A 10 6.15 11.98 -27.46
N ALA A 11 6.42 11.25 -26.38
CA ALA A 11 5.78 9.97 -26.10
C ALA A 11 4.27 10.14 -25.81
N ASP A 12 3.90 11.17 -25.05
CA ASP A 12 2.51 11.45 -24.70
C ASP A 12 1.68 11.83 -25.94
N VAL A 13 2.23 12.67 -26.82
CA VAL A 13 1.59 13.07 -28.08
C VAL A 13 1.45 11.87 -29.03
N LEU A 14 2.44 11.00 -29.08
CA LEU A 14 2.39 9.78 -29.90
C LEU A 14 1.29 8.84 -29.41
N GLY A 15 1.17 8.63 -28.10
CA GLY A 15 0.11 7.80 -27.51
C GLY A 15 -1.29 8.33 -27.81
N LEU A 16 -1.50 9.64 -27.70
CA LEU A 16 -2.77 10.28 -28.04
C LEU A 16 -3.11 10.17 -29.53
N LEU A 17 -2.12 10.33 -30.42
CA LEU A 17 -2.32 10.13 -31.86
C LEU A 17 -2.69 8.70 -32.20
N VAL A 18 -2.05 7.71 -31.57
CA VAL A 18 -2.39 6.30 -31.75
C VAL A 18 -3.82 6.02 -31.32
N ILE A 19 -4.26 6.52 -30.17
CA ILE A 19 -5.66 6.39 -29.71
C ILE A 19 -6.62 7.04 -30.70
N ALA A 20 -6.33 8.26 -31.17
CA ALA A 20 -7.21 8.98 -32.09
C ALA A 20 -7.34 8.27 -33.45
N LEU A 21 -6.23 7.78 -34.01
CA LEU A 21 -6.21 7.06 -35.28
C LEU A 21 -6.92 5.71 -35.17
N THR A 22 -6.63 4.95 -34.12
CA THR A 22 -7.26 3.63 -33.90
C THR A 22 -8.75 3.75 -33.54
N GLY A 23 -9.13 4.78 -32.79
CA GLY A 23 -10.54 5.09 -32.49
C GLY A 23 -11.31 5.52 -33.75
N GLY A 24 -10.73 6.40 -34.57
CA GLY A 24 -11.30 6.78 -35.86
C GLY A 24 -11.46 5.58 -36.80
N PHE A 25 -10.46 4.69 -36.84
CA PHE A 25 -10.54 3.44 -37.59
C PHE A 25 -11.63 2.50 -37.06
N ALA A 26 -11.79 2.36 -35.75
CA ALA A 26 -12.85 1.54 -35.16
C ALA A 26 -14.25 2.08 -35.49
N VAL A 27 -14.45 3.40 -35.43
CA VAL A 27 -15.69 4.06 -35.87
C VAL A 27 -15.95 3.75 -37.35
N TYR A 28 -14.95 3.96 -38.21
CA TYR A 28 -15.05 3.67 -39.63
C TYR A 28 -15.41 2.21 -39.89
N ALA A 29 -14.74 1.28 -39.20
CA ALA A 29 -14.97 -0.16 -39.31
C ALA A 29 -16.41 -0.53 -38.98
N CYS A 30 -16.95 -0.04 -37.86
CA CYS A 30 -18.33 -0.27 -37.45
C CYS A 30 -19.37 0.28 -38.44
N LEU A 31 -19.04 1.33 -39.19
CA LEU A 31 -19.97 1.98 -40.13
C LEU A 31 -19.90 1.39 -41.54
N VAL A 32 -18.72 0.97 -41.99
CA VAL A 32 -18.45 0.63 -43.40
C VAL A 32 -18.40 -0.88 -43.63
N PHE A 33 -17.84 -1.66 -42.71
CA PHE A 33 -17.70 -3.08 -42.96
C PHE A 33 -19.04 -3.80 -42.92
N THR A 34 -19.19 -4.75 -43.84
CA THR A 34 -20.41 -5.57 -43.98
C THR A 34 -20.41 -6.74 -43.00
N ASP A 35 -19.23 -7.28 -42.70
CA ASP A 35 -19.07 -8.46 -41.86
C ASP A 35 -18.81 -8.07 -40.39
N TRP A 36 -19.52 -8.74 -39.48
CA TRP A 36 -19.44 -8.48 -38.05
C TRP A 36 -18.05 -8.68 -37.45
N TRP A 37 -17.29 -9.65 -37.98
CA TRP A 37 -15.98 -10.02 -37.43
C TRP A 37 -14.93 -8.93 -37.68
N GLN A 38 -15.03 -8.19 -38.79
CA GLN A 38 -14.09 -7.10 -39.12
C GLN A 38 -14.30 -5.91 -38.18
N SER A 39 -15.55 -5.49 -38.00
CA SER A 39 -15.95 -4.45 -37.03
C SER A 39 -15.54 -4.84 -35.60
N TYR A 40 -15.75 -6.11 -35.24
CA TYR A 40 -15.38 -6.64 -33.93
C TYR A 40 -13.86 -6.62 -33.71
N LEU A 41 -13.06 -7.10 -34.67
CA LEU A 41 -11.59 -7.08 -34.55
C LEU A 41 -11.04 -5.65 -34.47
N ALA A 42 -11.64 -4.69 -35.19
CA ALA A 42 -11.25 -3.29 -35.11
C ALA A 42 -11.48 -2.74 -33.68
N LEU A 43 -12.58 -3.11 -33.02
CA LEU A 43 -12.83 -2.74 -31.62
C LEU A 43 -11.85 -3.40 -30.65
N MET A 44 -11.48 -4.67 -30.87
CA MET A 44 -10.47 -5.33 -30.06
C MET A 44 -9.09 -4.67 -30.20
N PHE A 45 -8.73 -4.28 -31.43
CA PHE A 45 -7.48 -3.59 -31.70
C PHE A 45 -7.46 -2.20 -31.04
N PHE A 46 -8.55 -1.45 -31.17
CA PHE A 46 -8.70 -0.17 -30.46
C PHE A 46 -8.59 -0.34 -28.94
N TYR A 47 -9.18 -1.39 -28.37
CA TYR A 47 -9.06 -1.72 -26.94
C TYR A 47 -7.62 -2.02 -26.52
N ALA A 48 -6.91 -2.84 -27.29
CA ALA A 48 -5.51 -3.12 -27.02
C ALA A 48 -4.65 -1.85 -27.09
N CYS A 49 -4.79 -1.04 -28.14
CA CYS A 49 -4.06 0.21 -28.31
C CYS A 49 -4.38 1.23 -27.21
N PHE A 50 -5.66 1.34 -26.81
CA PHE A 50 -6.07 2.20 -25.70
C PHE A 50 -5.39 1.79 -24.40
N ASN A 51 -5.41 0.50 -24.05
CA ASN A 51 -4.76 0.02 -22.83
C ASN A 51 -3.23 0.21 -22.88
N ILE A 52 -2.57 -0.06 -24.01
CA ILE A 52 -1.13 0.17 -24.16
C ILE A 52 -0.79 1.66 -23.99
N ALA A 53 -1.52 2.54 -24.66
CA ALA A 53 -1.30 3.98 -24.57
C ALA A 53 -1.56 4.51 -23.16
N LEU A 54 -2.58 3.96 -22.49
CA LEU A 54 -2.91 4.26 -21.12
C LEU A 54 -1.77 3.91 -20.15
N PHE A 55 -1.26 2.67 -20.20
CA PHE A 55 -0.15 2.23 -19.34
C PHE A 55 1.20 2.86 -19.72
N SER A 56 1.38 3.30 -20.98
CA SER A 56 2.60 3.95 -21.43
C SER A 56 2.67 5.44 -21.09
N GLY A 57 1.54 6.15 -21.05
CA GLY A 57 1.52 7.61 -21.03
C GLY A 57 1.05 8.26 -19.71
N ILE A 58 0.25 7.58 -18.89
CA ILE A 58 -0.41 8.27 -17.77
C ILE A 58 0.45 8.20 -16.51
N LYS A 59 1.19 9.28 -16.23
CA LYS A 59 1.75 9.62 -14.90
C LYS A 59 0.91 10.76 -14.32
N PRO A 60 -0.25 10.49 -13.71
CA PRO A 60 -1.20 11.55 -13.39
C PRO A 60 -0.70 12.41 -12.23
N ALA A 61 -0.75 13.73 -12.39
CA ALA A 61 -0.42 14.66 -11.31
C ALA A 61 -1.53 14.67 -10.23
N PRO A 62 -1.24 15.08 -8.97
CA PRO A 62 -2.16 14.91 -7.83
C PRO A 62 -3.53 15.58 -7.97
N TRP A 63 -3.61 16.66 -8.74
CA TRP A 63 -4.81 17.47 -8.99
C TRP A 63 -5.62 17.02 -10.22
N GLU A 64 -5.12 16.07 -11.01
CA GLU A 64 -5.75 15.63 -12.26
C GLU A 64 -6.69 14.44 -12.07
N GLY A 65 -6.85 13.92 -10.85
CA GLY A 65 -7.66 12.71 -10.59
C GLY A 65 -9.10 12.79 -11.08
N SER A 66 -9.76 13.94 -10.90
CA SER A 66 -11.13 14.16 -11.40
C SER A 66 -11.18 14.19 -12.94
N ILE A 67 -10.15 14.74 -13.58
CA ILE A 67 -10.05 14.81 -15.05
C ILE A 67 -9.84 13.40 -15.63
N VAL A 68 -8.98 12.60 -15.00
CA VAL A 68 -8.75 11.20 -15.38
C VAL A 68 -10.03 10.37 -15.26
N PHE A 69 -10.80 10.56 -14.19
CA PHE A 69 -12.09 9.88 -14.03
C PHE A 69 -13.08 10.23 -15.15
N VAL A 70 -13.23 11.52 -15.46
CA VAL A 70 -14.11 11.99 -16.55
C VAL A 70 -13.64 11.44 -17.89
N PHE A 71 -12.33 11.42 -18.14
CA PHE A 71 -11.76 10.83 -19.36
C PHE A 71 -12.07 9.33 -19.48
N PHE A 72 -11.90 8.56 -18.40
CA PHE A 72 -12.26 7.14 -18.35
C PHE A 72 -13.75 6.93 -18.59
N LEU A 73 -14.61 7.75 -17.99
CA LEU A 73 -16.04 7.66 -18.22
C LEU A 73 -16.39 7.94 -19.69
N ALA A 74 -15.79 8.97 -20.29
CA ALA A 74 -16.01 9.34 -21.68
C ALA A 74 -15.60 8.20 -22.64
N VAL A 75 -14.44 7.59 -22.42
CA VAL A 75 -13.98 6.45 -23.24
C VAL A 75 -14.89 5.23 -23.06
N ALA A 76 -15.37 4.95 -21.85
CA ALA A 76 -16.33 3.88 -21.61
C ALA A 76 -17.64 4.09 -22.40
N LEU A 77 -18.17 5.32 -22.38
CA LEU A 77 -19.36 5.68 -23.15
C LEU A 77 -19.14 5.53 -24.66
N ILE A 78 -17.96 5.88 -25.16
CA ILE A 78 -17.58 5.64 -26.56
C ILE A 78 -17.60 4.14 -26.88
N TYR A 79 -17.01 3.29 -26.03
CA TYR A 79 -17.06 1.83 -26.22
C TYR A 79 -18.49 1.30 -26.23
N ILE A 80 -19.30 1.69 -25.25
CA ILE A 80 -20.70 1.28 -25.15
C ILE A 80 -21.45 1.66 -26.43
N PHE A 81 -21.25 2.89 -26.92
CA PHE A 81 -21.85 3.36 -28.16
C PHE A 81 -21.38 2.56 -29.38
N LEU A 82 -20.08 2.29 -29.51
CA LEU A 82 -19.54 1.53 -30.63
C LEU A 82 -20.05 0.08 -30.67
N PHE A 83 -20.14 -0.59 -29.52
CA PHE A 83 -20.75 -1.92 -29.44
C PHE A 83 -22.24 -1.89 -29.79
N ALA A 84 -22.97 -0.85 -29.37
CA ALA A 84 -24.37 -0.69 -29.73
C ALA A 84 -24.56 -0.53 -31.26
N VAL A 85 -23.70 0.25 -31.93
CA VAL A 85 -23.68 0.36 -33.40
C VAL A 85 -23.40 -1.00 -34.04
N LEU A 86 -22.40 -1.74 -33.54
CA LEU A 86 -22.07 -3.08 -34.02
C LEU A 86 -23.25 -4.06 -33.87
N TYR A 87 -23.98 -4.00 -32.75
CA TYR A 87 -25.16 -4.82 -32.52
C TYR A 87 -26.30 -4.51 -33.47
N GLN A 88 -26.60 -3.22 -33.66
CA GLN A 88 -27.64 -2.77 -34.58
C GLN A 88 -27.29 -3.15 -36.03
N ARG A 89 -26.05 -2.92 -36.44
CA ARG A 89 -25.62 -3.11 -37.83
C ARG A 89 -25.65 -4.56 -38.27
N HIS A 90 -25.25 -5.48 -37.39
CA HIS A 90 -25.12 -6.89 -37.72
C HIS A 90 -26.20 -7.78 -37.08
N CYS A 91 -27.25 -7.18 -36.51
CA CYS A 91 -28.42 -7.90 -36.00
C CYS A 91 -28.10 -9.00 -34.98
N LEU A 92 -27.16 -8.73 -34.07
CA LEU A 92 -26.57 -9.72 -33.16
C LEU A 92 -27.42 -10.01 -31.92
N LEU A 93 -28.40 -9.17 -31.60
CA LEU A 93 -29.31 -9.32 -30.48
C LEU A 93 -30.72 -9.67 -30.97
N ASP A 94 -31.47 -10.38 -30.13
CA ASP A 94 -32.88 -10.69 -30.33
C ASP A 94 -33.72 -9.60 -29.67
N THR A 95 -34.22 -8.68 -30.49
CA THR A 95 -35.01 -7.52 -30.09
C THR A 95 -36.33 -7.54 -30.85
N GLN A 96 -37.42 -7.03 -30.25
CA GLN A 96 -38.71 -6.93 -30.92
C GLN A 96 -38.69 -5.98 -32.14
N THR A 97 -37.74 -5.05 -32.16
CA THR A 97 -37.54 -4.10 -33.26
C THR A 97 -36.93 -4.80 -34.48
N THR A 98 -37.52 -4.59 -35.66
CA THR A 98 -37.05 -5.20 -36.91
C THR A 98 -35.62 -4.78 -37.19
N CYS A 99 -34.74 -5.79 -37.23
CA CYS A 99 -33.36 -5.56 -37.58
C CYS A 99 -33.26 -5.38 -39.09
N ALA A 100 -33.18 -4.14 -39.53
CA ALA A 100 -32.98 -3.86 -40.93
C ALA A 100 -31.66 -3.15 -41.14
N THR A 101 -31.00 -3.55 -42.22
CA THR A 101 -29.64 -3.22 -42.61
C THR A 101 -29.59 -1.77 -43.12
N TYR A 102 -30.03 -0.81 -42.32
CA TYR A 102 -29.92 0.59 -42.67
C TYR A 102 -28.49 1.10 -42.44
N SER A 103 -28.09 2.11 -43.21
CA SER A 103 -26.98 2.97 -42.82
C SER A 103 -27.38 3.75 -41.57
N VAL A 104 -26.43 4.03 -40.66
CA VAL A 104 -26.68 4.82 -39.42
C VAL A 104 -27.27 6.21 -39.72
N LEU A 105 -27.17 6.67 -40.98
CA LEU A 105 -27.72 7.94 -41.46
C LEU A 105 -29.22 7.88 -41.83
N GLN A 106 -29.81 6.70 -42.01
CA GLN A 106 -31.18 6.55 -42.52
C GLN A 106 -32.20 6.04 -41.50
N SER A 107 -31.77 5.40 -40.40
CA SER A 107 -32.69 5.06 -39.30
C SER A 107 -32.26 5.77 -38.02
N PRO A 108 -33.21 6.24 -37.20
CA PRO A 108 -32.90 6.65 -35.85
C PRO A 108 -32.24 5.46 -35.12
N PHE A 109 -31.16 5.75 -34.41
CA PHE A 109 -30.50 4.79 -33.54
C PHE A 109 -31.49 4.32 -32.47
N ASN A 110 -31.70 3.00 -32.37
CA ASN A 110 -32.65 2.44 -31.40
C ASN A 110 -32.01 2.41 -30.02
N GLY A 111 -32.68 3.03 -29.04
CA GLY A 111 -32.22 3.05 -27.65
C GLY A 111 -31.99 1.66 -27.04
N ASP A 112 -32.71 0.65 -27.53
CA ASP A 112 -32.60 -0.75 -27.07
C ASP A 112 -31.18 -1.32 -27.22
N TYR A 113 -30.48 -1.00 -28.31
CA TYR A 113 -29.11 -1.49 -28.53
C TYR A 113 -28.10 -0.81 -27.61
N LEU A 114 -28.30 0.49 -27.33
CA LEU A 114 -27.47 1.22 -26.36
C LEU A 114 -27.71 0.72 -24.95
N TYR A 115 -28.97 0.50 -24.61
CA TYR A 115 -29.38 -0.08 -23.34
C TYR A 115 -28.76 -1.48 -23.17
N ALA A 116 -28.93 -2.38 -24.15
CA ALA A 116 -28.33 -3.71 -24.12
C ALA A 116 -26.80 -3.66 -23.98
N SER A 117 -26.13 -2.81 -24.78
CA SER A 117 -24.68 -2.62 -24.69
C SER A 117 -24.24 -2.10 -23.32
N THR A 118 -24.99 -1.16 -22.73
CA THR A 118 -24.72 -0.63 -21.39
C THR A 118 -24.86 -1.73 -20.35
N VAL A 119 -25.99 -2.44 -20.35
CA VAL A 119 -26.32 -3.52 -19.41
C VAL A 119 -25.28 -4.65 -19.44
N VAL A 120 -24.77 -4.98 -20.63
CA VAL A 120 -23.69 -5.97 -20.80
C VAL A 120 -22.35 -5.41 -20.31
N PHE A 121 -21.98 -4.20 -20.71
CA PHE A 121 -20.70 -3.59 -20.34
C PHE A 121 -20.58 -3.35 -18.83
N THR A 122 -21.66 -2.92 -18.18
CA THR A 122 -21.71 -2.70 -16.74
C THR A 122 -22.04 -3.97 -15.96
N THR A 123 -22.17 -5.12 -16.63
CA THR A 123 -22.48 -6.43 -16.01
C THR A 123 -23.80 -6.48 -15.24
N LEU A 124 -24.78 -5.62 -15.58
CA LEU A 124 -26.10 -5.60 -14.93
C LEU A 124 -26.94 -6.82 -15.33
N GLY A 125 -26.94 -7.17 -16.62
CA GLY A 125 -27.55 -8.39 -17.14
C GLY A 125 -29.04 -8.60 -16.83
N PHE A 126 -29.91 -7.60 -17.08
CA PHE A 126 -31.36 -7.71 -16.81
C PHE A 126 -32.06 -8.86 -17.55
N GLY A 127 -31.50 -9.35 -18.66
CA GLY A 127 -31.96 -10.56 -19.35
C GLY A 127 -33.20 -10.38 -20.23
N ASP A 128 -33.65 -9.14 -20.41
CA ASP A 128 -34.75 -8.73 -21.28
C ASP A 128 -34.37 -8.72 -22.77
N ILE A 129 -33.12 -8.41 -23.10
CA ILE A 129 -32.55 -8.52 -24.44
C ILE A 129 -31.45 -9.57 -24.44
N VAL A 130 -31.57 -10.58 -25.30
CA VAL A 130 -30.65 -11.73 -25.34
C VAL A 130 -29.89 -11.80 -26.67
N PRO A 131 -28.63 -12.29 -26.68
CA PRO A 131 -27.88 -12.47 -27.92
C PRO A 131 -28.48 -13.57 -28.80
N LYS A 132 -28.50 -13.32 -30.11
CA LYS A 132 -28.78 -14.38 -31.08
C LYS A 132 -27.67 -15.43 -31.09
N ALA A 133 -28.01 -16.66 -31.49
CA ALA A 133 -27.09 -17.78 -31.55
C ALA A 133 -25.85 -17.48 -32.43
N GLY A 134 -24.72 -18.14 -32.13
CA GLY A 134 -23.47 -17.96 -32.87
C GLY A 134 -22.77 -16.64 -32.52
N ALA A 135 -22.66 -15.74 -33.50
CA ALA A 135 -21.86 -14.52 -33.40
C ALA A 135 -22.28 -13.58 -32.25
N GLY A 136 -23.58 -13.44 -32.00
CA GLY A 136 -24.10 -12.56 -30.94
C GLY A 136 -23.61 -12.96 -29.55
N ARG A 137 -23.56 -14.27 -29.26
CA ARG A 137 -23.07 -14.79 -27.97
C ARG A 137 -21.58 -14.51 -27.76
N ILE A 138 -20.77 -14.63 -28.81
CA ILE A 138 -19.33 -14.37 -28.75
C ILE A 138 -19.09 -12.89 -28.44
N VAL A 139 -19.75 -12.00 -29.19
CA VAL A 139 -19.57 -10.55 -29.01
C VAL A 139 -20.03 -10.08 -27.63
N VAL A 140 -21.20 -10.54 -27.15
CA VAL A 140 -21.71 -10.21 -25.82
C VAL A 140 -20.79 -10.73 -24.71
N ALA A 141 -20.30 -11.97 -24.82
CA ALA A 141 -19.38 -12.54 -23.84
C ALA A 141 -18.07 -11.75 -23.77
N THR A 142 -17.49 -11.39 -24.92
CA THR A 142 -16.27 -10.59 -24.94
C THR A 142 -16.50 -9.16 -24.47
N GLN A 143 -17.63 -8.53 -24.81
CA GLN A 143 -17.96 -7.19 -24.29
C GLN A 143 -18.05 -7.19 -22.76
N ALA A 144 -18.65 -8.22 -22.16
CA ALA A 144 -18.71 -8.35 -20.70
C ALA A 144 -17.29 -8.47 -20.08
N LEU A 145 -16.39 -9.25 -20.70
CA LEU A 145 -15.00 -9.36 -20.27
C LEU A 145 -14.25 -8.02 -20.38
N ILE A 146 -14.50 -7.26 -21.44
CA ILE A 146 -13.93 -5.92 -21.62
C ILE A 146 -14.45 -4.96 -20.55
N GLY A 147 -15.76 -4.94 -20.30
CA GLY A 147 -16.36 -4.09 -19.27
C GLY A 147 -15.78 -4.36 -17.88
N MET A 148 -15.59 -5.64 -17.52
CA MET A 148 -14.96 -6.03 -16.26
C MET A 148 -13.49 -5.60 -16.18
N THR A 149 -12.69 -5.88 -17.21
CA THR A 149 -11.26 -5.51 -17.22
C THR A 149 -11.04 -4.00 -17.26
N TYR A 150 -11.92 -3.27 -17.96
CA TYR A 150 -11.94 -1.81 -18.00
C TYR A 150 -12.26 -1.23 -16.62
N SER A 151 -13.31 -1.74 -15.96
CA SER A 151 -13.70 -1.30 -14.61
C SER A 151 -12.61 -1.59 -13.59
N ALA A 152 -12.00 -2.77 -13.64
CA ALA A 152 -10.85 -3.12 -12.78
C ALA A 152 -9.67 -2.16 -13.00
N THR A 153 -9.34 -1.85 -14.25
CA THR A 153 -8.26 -0.91 -14.59
C THR A 153 -8.55 0.51 -14.10
N ALA A 154 -9.79 0.98 -14.28
CA ALA A 154 -10.23 2.28 -13.76
C ALA A 154 -10.09 2.34 -12.23
N ILE A 155 -10.56 1.31 -11.51
CA ILE A 155 -10.42 1.21 -10.06
C ILE A 155 -8.94 1.18 -9.67
N LEU A 156 -8.10 0.38 -10.32
CA LEU A 156 -6.67 0.29 -10.02
C LEU A 156 -5.95 1.63 -10.20
N ILE A 157 -6.33 2.46 -11.16
CA ILE A 157 -5.71 3.76 -11.37
C ILE A 157 -6.19 4.77 -10.33
N ILE A 158 -7.48 4.74 -9.99
CA ILE A 158 -8.06 5.63 -9.00
C ILE A 158 -7.57 5.29 -7.58
N LEU A 159 -7.61 4.00 -7.23
CA LEU A 159 -7.28 3.46 -5.90
C LEU A 159 -5.79 3.18 -5.72
N GLY A 160 -5.10 2.78 -6.80
CA GLY A 160 -3.64 2.65 -6.83
C GLY A 160 -2.95 3.96 -6.46
N ARG A 161 -3.63 5.10 -6.58
CA ARG A 161 -3.19 6.37 -5.97
C ARG A 161 -2.92 6.21 -4.45
N SER A 162 -3.88 5.78 -3.64
CA SER A 162 -3.66 5.68 -2.18
C SER A 162 -2.74 4.50 -1.83
N GLY A 163 -2.91 3.36 -2.49
CA GLY A 163 -2.10 2.16 -2.24
C GLY A 163 -0.61 2.33 -2.57
N TRP A 164 -0.27 2.99 -3.67
CA TRP A 164 1.13 3.21 -4.06
C TRP A 164 1.81 4.32 -3.25
N TYR A 165 1.08 5.34 -2.81
CA TYR A 165 1.61 6.36 -1.90
C TYR A 165 1.78 5.84 -0.47
N SER A 166 0.82 5.07 0.07
CA SER A 166 0.95 4.43 1.40
C SER A 166 2.03 3.34 1.41
N ALA A 167 2.12 2.50 0.37
CA ALA A 167 3.13 1.45 0.32
C ALA A 167 4.58 1.98 0.16
N ARG A 168 4.78 3.16 -0.45
CA ARG A 168 6.12 3.78 -0.54
C ARG A 168 6.43 4.79 0.55
N GLY A 169 5.44 5.59 0.99
CA GLY A 169 5.64 6.62 2.00
C GLY A 169 5.85 6.04 3.40
N GLU A 170 5.21 4.92 3.68
CA GLU A 170 5.29 4.27 4.99
C GLU A 170 6.47 3.29 5.03
N SER A 171 6.63 2.46 3.98
CA SER A 171 7.69 1.43 3.95
C SER A 171 9.10 1.95 3.63
N ALA A 172 9.29 3.16 3.07
CA ALA A 172 10.63 3.72 2.84
C ALA A 172 11.12 4.61 4.00
N ALA A 173 10.23 5.23 4.77
CA ALA A 173 10.58 6.09 5.90
C ALA A 173 10.57 5.35 7.24
N GLN A 174 9.66 4.38 7.45
CA GLN A 174 9.55 3.66 8.71
C GLN A 174 10.73 2.73 9.02
N PRO A 175 11.31 1.91 8.11
CA PRO A 175 12.37 1.00 8.54
C PRO A 175 13.63 1.75 8.99
N ILE A 176 13.93 2.93 8.42
CA ILE A 176 15.12 3.71 8.81
C ILE A 176 14.88 4.47 10.13
N LEU A 177 13.69 5.01 10.35
CA LEU A 177 13.37 5.75 11.58
C LEU A 177 13.17 4.81 12.77
N ILE A 178 12.48 3.68 12.58
CA ILE A 178 12.26 2.67 13.62
C ILE A 178 13.59 2.01 14.01
N ASP A 179 14.48 1.72 13.05
CA ASP A 179 15.81 1.16 13.34
C ASP A 179 16.70 2.15 14.10
N ARG A 180 16.67 3.45 13.72
CA ARG A 180 17.42 4.49 14.46
C ARG A 180 16.86 4.76 15.84
N GLU A 181 15.54 4.77 16.01
CA GLU A 181 14.89 4.97 17.31
C GLU A 181 15.18 3.79 18.23
N HIS A 182 15.09 2.55 17.75
CA HIS A 182 15.46 1.37 18.54
C HIS A 182 16.95 1.34 18.87
N ALA A 183 17.84 1.70 17.94
CA ALA A 183 19.27 1.78 18.20
C ALA A 183 19.61 2.87 19.24
N GLN A 184 18.95 4.04 19.19
CA GLN A 184 19.14 5.10 20.19
C GLN A 184 18.59 4.70 21.56
N VAL A 185 17.36 4.17 21.63
CA VAL A 185 16.75 3.71 22.90
C VAL A 185 17.58 2.61 23.56
N GLN A 186 18.16 1.71 22.77
CA GLN A 186 19.01 0.65 23.30
C GLN A 186 20.33 1.21 23.84
N THR A 187 20.94 2.18 23.14
CA THR A 187 22.17 2.86 23.57
C THR A 187 21.94 3.67 24.85
N ASP A 188 20.83 4.40 24.95
CA ASP A 188 20.47 5.20 26.12
C ASP A 188 20.19 4.31 27.34
N ARG A 189 19.51 3.17 27.12
CA ARG A 189 19.30 2.18 28.18
C ARG A 189 20.62 1.60 28.69
N PHE A 190 21.56 1.26 27.79
CA PHE A 190 22.88 0.77 28.19
C PHE A 190 23.66 1.82 28.99
N ALA A 191 23.68 3.08 28.54
CA ALA A 191 24.35 4.17 29.24
C ALA A 191 23.74 4.44 30.63
N HIS A 192 22.41 4.35 30.77
CA HIS A 192 21.75 4.54 32.05
C HIS A 192 22.01 3.36 33.00
N THR A 193 22.08 2.13 32.49
CA THR A 193 22.41 0.95 33.30
C THR A 193 23.87 0.93 33.74
N SER A 194 24.82 1.32 32.87
CA SER A 194 26.23 1.37 33.25
C SER A 194 26.49 2.41 34.32
N LYS A 195 25.85 3.60 34.22
CA LYS A 195 25.97 4.64 35.24
C LYS A 195 25.38 4.22 36.59
N ALA A 196 24.23 3.54 36.59
CA ALA A 196 23.65 3.01 37.81
C ALA A 196 24.53 1.93 38.47
N LEU A 197 25.19 1.09 37.66
CA LEU A 197 26.14 0.08 38.16
C LEU A 197 27.40 0.73 38.74
N GLU A 198 27.92 1.79 38.11
CA GLU A 198 29.03 2.58 38.66
C GLU A 198 28.65 3.20 40.00
N ASP A 199 27.52 3.91 40.08
CA ASP A 199 27.05 4.52 41.34
C ASP A 199 26.87 3.47 42.43
N MET A 200 26.26 2.32 42.11
CA MET A 200 26.07 1.25 43.08
C MET A 200 27.40 0.65 43.56
N SER A 201 28.40 0.53 42.67
CA SER A 201 29.74 0.09 43.05
C SER A 201 30.44 1.07 44.01
N THR A 202 30.24 2.38 43.81
CA THR A 202 30.79 3.41 44.72
C THR A 202 30.12 3.39 46.08
N LEU A 203 28.80 3.16 46.13
CA LEU A 203 28.09 3.02 47.40
C LEU A 203 28.51 1.76 48.15
N LEU A 204 28.72 0.64 47.45
CA LEU A 204 29.19 -0.60 48.06
C LEU A 204 30.59 -0.46 48.64
N SER A 205 31.51 0.22 47.96
CA SER A 205 32.86 0.47 48.50
C SER A 205 32.84 1.42 49.69
N ALA A 206 32.00 2.46 49.66
CA ALA A 206 31.78 3.35 50.81
C ALA A 206 31.15 2.62 52.01
N LEU A 207 30.26 1.67 51.78
CA LEU A 207 29.65 0.87 52.84
C LEU A 207 30.67 -0.12 53.45
N SER A 208 31.43 -0.82 52.60
CA SER A 208 32.47 -1.76 53.06
C SER A 208 33.49 -1.07 53.96
N THR A 209 33.98 0.10 53.55
CA THR A 209 34.96 0.86 54.35
C THR A 209 34.39 1.30 55.71
N LYS A 210 33.12 1.68 55.78
CA LYS A 210 32.44 1.96 57.05
C LYS A 210 32.32 0.71 57.93
N VAL A 211 31.94 -0.43 57.34
CA VAL A 211 31.84 -1.72 58.07
C VAL A 211 33.21 -2.12 58.64
N ASP A 212 34.28 -2.02 57.84
CA ASP A 212 35.65 -2.33 58.29
C ASP A 212 36.10 -1.43 59.44
N THR A 213 35.75 -0.14 59.36
CA THR A 213 36.04 0.82 60.42
C THR A 213 35.32 0.45 61.72
N VAL A 214 34.02 0.16 61.66
CA VAL A 214 33.23 -0.25 62.83
C VAL A 214 33.73 -1.57 63.40
N ASN A 215 34.07 -2.54 62.55
CA ASN A 215 34.61 -3.83 62.98
C ASN A 215 35.95 -3.67 63.72
N ASN A 216 36.86 -2.83 63.20
CA ASN A 216 38.13 -2.53 63.84
C ASN A 216 37.95 -1.83 65.21
N GLN A 217 36.97 -0.92 65.31
CA GLN A 217 36.60 -0.29 66.59
C GLN A 217 36.02 -1.32 67.58
N LEU A 218 35.19 -2.26 67.11
CA LEU A 218 34.65 -3.31 67.96
C LEU A 218 35.73 -4.28 68.45
N VAL A 219 36.68 -4.66 67.58
CA VAL A 219 37.82 -5.53 67.94
C VAL A 219 38.73 -4.83 68.95
N SER A 220 39.00 -3.53 68.79
CA SER A 220 39.80 -2.79 69.75
C SER A 220 39.11 -2.71 71.12
N LEU A 221 37.79 -2.42 71.16
CA LEU A 221 37.00 -2.42 72.39
C LEU A 221 37.01 -3.80 73.08
N LYS A 222 36.80 -4.89 72.34
CA LYS A 222 36.90 -6.25 72.88
C LYS A 222 38.29 -6.54 73.45
N ARG A 223 39.35 -6.08 72.78
CA ARG A 223 40.74 -6.24 73.25
C ARG A 223 40.97 -5.48 74.56
N TYR A 224 40.49 -4.24 74.70
CA TYR A 224 40.61 -3.49 75.96
C TYR A 224 39.80 -4.12 77.10
N ALA A 225 38.61 -4.65 76.83
CA ALA A 225 37.81 -5.36 77.82
C ALA A 225 38.53 -6.62 78.35
N LEU A 226 39.16 -7.40 77.46
CA LEU A 226 39.97 -8.57 77.86
C LEU A 226 41.16 -8.17 78.74
N TRP A 227 41.89 -7.11 78.39
CA TRP A 227 42.98 -6.60 79.22
C TRP A 227 42.51 -6.09 80.58
N ALA A 228 41.34 -5.45 80.65
CA ALA A 228 40.74 -4.99 81.91
C ALA A 228 40.32 -6.17 82.80
N SER A 229 39.69 -7.21 82.25
CA SER A 229 39.37 -8.44 82.99
C SER A 229 40.63 -9.13 83.52
N PHE A 230 41.69 -9.21 82.71
CA PHE A 230 42.98 -9.75 83.15
C PHE A 230 43.60 -8.93 84.29
N ALA A 231 43.58 -7.59 84.19
CA ALA A 231 44.09 -6.71 85.24
C ALA A 231 43.32 -6.88 86.56
N LEU A 232 41.99 -7.02 86.51
CA LEU A 232 41.17 -7.29 87.70
C LEU A 232 41.49 -8.66 88.33
N ILE A 233 41.72 -9.70 87.52
CA ILE A 233 42.14 -11.02 88.02
C ILE A 233 43.51 -10.91 88.73
N VAL A 234 44.49 -10.26 88.10
CA VAL A 234 45.82 -10.06 88.70
C VAL A 234 45.71 -9.28 90.01
N LEU A 235 44.91 -8.21 90.05
CA LEU A 235 44.71 -7.40 91.25
C LEU A 235 44.03 -8.20 92.37
N SER A 236 43.07 -9.07 92.04
CA SER A 236 42.46 -9.99 93.01
C SER A 236 43.44 -11.05 93.54
N PHE A 237 44.36 -11.54 92.71
CA PHE A 237 45.38 -12.50 93.12
C PHE A 237 46.40 -11.87 94.09
N PHE A 238 46.85 -10.63 93.81
CA PHE A 238 47.71 -9.88 94.72
C PHE A 238 47.00 -9.47 96.01
N ALA A 239 45.73 -9.05 95.96
CA ALA A 239 44.93 -8.78 97.15
C ALA A 239 44.74 -10.04 98.01
N GLY A 240 44.53 -11.20 97.39
CA GLY A 240 44.47 -12.49 98.05
C GLY A 240 45.78 -12.87 98.75
N MET A 241 46.94 -12.66 98.11
CA MET A 241 48.26 -12.85 98.76
C MET A 241 48.48 -11.87 99.93
N ALA A 242 47.99 -10.63 99.85
CA ALA A 242 48.14 -9.65 100.91
C ALA A 242 47.25 -9.94 102.14
N LEU A 243 46.08 -10.56 101.94
CA LEU A 243 45.13 -10.91 103.00
C LEU A 243 45.34 -12.33 103.57
N GLY A 244 46.08 -13.20 102.88
CA GLY A 244 46.35 -14.59 103.30
C GLY A 244 47.43 -14.80 104.36
N HIS A 245 48.07 -13.74 104.89
CA HIS A 245 49.11 -13.87 105.92
C HIS A 245 48.67 -13.37 107.31
N LYS A 246 47.39 -13.52 107.66
CA LYS A 246 46.93 -13.53 109.07
C LYS A 246 45.67 -14.38 109.19
N PHE A 247 45.82 -15.70 109.21
CA PHE A 247 45.37 -16.63 110.26
C PHE A 247 45.97 -18.01 109.99
#